data_AF-A0A351Y9R2-F1
#
_entry.id   AF-A0A351Y9R2-F1
#
_cell.length_a   1.000
_cell.length_b   1.000
_cell.length_c   1.000
_cell.angle_alpha   90.00
_cell.angle_beta   90.00
_cell.angle_gamma   90.00
#
_symmetry.space_group_name_H-M   'P 1'
#
loop_
_entity.id
_entity.type
_entity.pdbx_description
1 polymer ?
#
loop_
_entity_poly.entity_id
_entity_poly.type
_entity_poly.pdbx_seq_one_letter_code
_entity_poly.pdbx_strand_id
1 'polypeptide(L)'
;MEDFCQLDMRLTADKYKGSYERCAKIIKRYSSQASLDISELFHRFVFVFVIGNSNMHLKNFSLVESEKGYVLSKAYDLLLVNLVMPSDKEEFALTMNGKKTHIRKKDFLVFAKEFDIPIAATQKMISNMLSRKEEYIEMIKDSFLPLDEKKRFIELLSVRLRVLE
;
A
#
# COMPACT_ATOMS: atom_id res chain seq x y z
N MET A 1 18.63 -9.74 0.10
CA MET A 1 17.33 -9.04 0.00
C MET A 1 16.83 -9.31 -1.39
N GLU A 2 15.60 -9.81 -1.51
CA GLU A 2 15.00 -10.19 -2.79
C GLU A 2 13.64 -9.51 -2.96
N ASP A 3 13.41 -8.91 -4.13
CA ASP A 3 12.13 -8.27 -4.44
C ASP A 3 11.06 -9.29 -4.83
N PHE A 4 9.78 -8.90 -4.78
CA PHE A 4 8.69 -9.83 -5.02
C PHE A 4 8.61 -10.29 -6.48
N CYS A 5 9.20 -9.56 -7.42
CA CYS A 5 9.31 -10.01 -8.80
C CYS A 5 10.28 -11.19 -8.92
N GLN A 6 11.42 -11.12 -8.22
CA GLN A 6 12.40 -12.20 -8.12
C GLN A 6 11.83 -13.42 -7.39
N LEU A 7 11.21 -13.22 -6.21
CA LEU A 7 10.62 -14.30 -5.40
C LEU A 7 9.46 -15.02 -6.10
N ASP A 8 8.81 -14.34 -7.04
CA ASP A 8 7.76 -14.87 -7.88
C ASP A 8 8.27 -15.43 -9.23
N MET A 9 9.59 -15.49 -9.41
CA MET A 9 10.28 -16.02 -10.59
C MET A 9 9.86 -15.32 -11.89
N ARG A 10 9.67 -14.00 -11.84
CA ARG A 10 9.28 -13.17 -12.98
C ARG A 10 10.42 -12.30 -13.47
N LEU A 11 10.37 -11.97 -14.76
CA LEU A 11 11.25 -10.98 -15.36
C LEU A 11 10.84 -9.57 -14.91
N THR A 12 11.80 -8.65 -14.83
CA THR A 12 11.55 -7.24 -14.47
C THR A 12 10.48 -6.57 -15.36
N ALA A 13 10.36 -6.97 -16.62
CA ALA A 13 9.32 -6.48 -17.53
C ALA A 13 7.89 -6.79 -17.05
N ASP A 14 7.72 -7.81 -16.20
CA ASP A 14 6.44 -8.23 -15.64
C ASP A 14 6.16 -7.62 -14.26
N LYS A 15 6.92 -6.59 -13.84
CA LYS A 15 6.77 -5.96 -12.51
C LYS A 15 5.34 -5.47 -12.21
N TYR A 16 4.56 -5.09 -13.24
CA TYR A 16 3.15 -4.69 -13.12
C TYR A 16 2.15 -5.84 -13.35
N LYS A 17 2.61 -7.02 -13.78
CA LYS A 17 1.76 -8.18 -14.06
C LYS A 17 1.60 -9.01 -12.78
N GLY A 18 0.79 -8.50 -11.86
CA GLY A 18 0.52 -9.14 -10.59
C GLY A 18 -0.66 -8.51 -9.86
N SER A 19 -0.89 -8.99 -8.65
CA SER A 19 -1.94 -8.51 -7.76
C SER A 19 -1.41 -8.44 -6.34
N TYR A 20 -2.06 -7.66 -5.47
CA TYR A 20 -1.66 -7.59 -4.08
C TYR A 20 -1.92 -8.89 -3.31
N GLU A 21 -2.89 -9.70 -3.75
CA GLU A 21 -3.08 -11.07 -3.25
C GLU A 21 -1.85 -11.94 -3.55
N ARG A 22 -1.22 -11.72 -4.71
CA ARG A 22 0.03 -12.39 -5.06
C ARG A 22 1.18 -11.95 -4.15
N CYS A 23 1.28 -10.66 -3.83
CA CYS A 23 2.24 -10.16 -2.85
C CYS A 23 2.09 -10.84 -1.49
N ALA A 24 0.86 -10.98 -0.98
CA ALA A 24 0.62 -11.69 0.27
C ALA A 24 0.92 -13.20 0.19
N LYS A 25 0.68 -13.85 -0.95
CA LYS A 25 1.09 -15.25 -1.19
C LYS A 25 2.61 -15.44 -1.16
N ILE A 26 3.37 -14.48 -1.66
CA ILE A 26 4.85 -14.49 -1.56
C ILE A 26 5.28 -14.42 -0.10
N ILE A 27 4.68 -13.52 0.69
CA ILE A 27 4.93 -13.45 2.14
C ILE A 27 4.56 -14.77 2.83
N LYS A 28 3.36 -15.33 2.58
CA LYS A 28 2.95 -16.64 3.15
C LYS A 28 3.94 -17.76 2.84
N ARG A 29 4.61 -17.70 1.68
CA ARG A 29 5.53 -18.75 1.23
C ARG A 29 6.93 -18.62 1.86
N TYR A 30 7.46 -17.40 1.97
CA TYR A 30 8.88 -17.20 2.24
C TYR A 30 9.19 -16.48 3.55
N SER A 31 8.21 -15.77 4.15
CA SER A 31 8.45 -15.07 5.41
C SER A 31 8.46 -16.04 6.60
N SER A 32 9.41 -15.85 7.51
CA SER A 32 9.47 -16.54 8.81
C SER A 32 8.44 -16.01 9.82
N GLN A 33 7.73 -14.93 9.50
CA GLN A 33 6.72 -14.29 10.36
C GLN A 33 5.48 -13.85 9.55
N ALA A 34 5.01 -14.72 8.66
CA ALA A 34 4.03 -14.38 7.63
C ALA A 34 2.80 -13.58 8.12
N SER A 35 2.19 -13.93 9.25
CA SER A 35 1.02 -13.20 9.76
C SER A 35 1.32 -11.74 10.13
N LEU A 36 2.50 -11.46 10.70
CA LEU A 36 2.93 -10.10 11.02
C LEU A 36 3.24 -9.33 9.74
N ASP A 37 3.97 -9.94 8.82
CA ASP A 37 4.36 -9.31 7.55
C ASP A 37 3.16 -9.05 6.62
N ILE A 38 2.13 -9.92 6.63
CA ILE A 38 0.88 -9.69 5.89
C ILE A 38 0.09 -8.54 6.50
N SER A 39 0.07 -8.43 7.83
CA SER A 39 -0.57 -7.29 8.50
C SER A 39 0.16 -5.99 8.15
N GLU A 40 1.49 -5.97 8.20
CA GLU A 40 2.28 -4.82 7.77
C GLU A 40 2.09 -4.50 6.28
N LEU A 41 2.02 -5.51 5.40
CA LEU A 41 1.73 -5.32 3.98
C LEU A 41 0.34 -4.69 3.76
N PHE A 42 -0.67 -5.15 4.50
CA PHE A 42 -2.00 -4.55 4.48
C PHE A 42 -1.99 -3.09 4.93
N HIS A 43 -1.25 -2.76 5.99
CA HIS A 43 -1.06 -1.37 6.43
C HIS A 43 -0.51 -0.50 5.30
N ARG A 44 0.52 -1.00 4.60
CA ARG A 44 1.11 -0.31 3.45
C ARG A 44 0.10 -0.11 2.32
N PHE A 45 -0.76 -1.09 2.03
CA PHE A 45 -1.81 -0.93 1.00
C PHE A 45 -2.81 0.17 1.34
N VAL A 46 -3.21 0.27 2.60
CA VAL A 46 -4.06 1.38 3.05
C VAL A 46 -3.32 2.71 2.90
N PHE A 47 -2.05 2.77 3.32
CA PHE A 47 -1.24 3.99 3.23
C PHE A 47 -0.99 4.44 1.78
N VAL A 48 -0.57 3.54 0.90
CA VAL A 48 -0.26 3.85 -0.51
C VAL A 48 -1.50 4.32 -1.27
N PHE A 49 -2.68 3.77 -0.94
CA PHE A 49 -3.96 4.29 -1.44
C PHE A 49 -4.21 5.73 -0.97
N VAL A 50 -4.02 5.98 0.34
CA VAL A 50 -4.27 7.28 0.96
C VAL A 50 -3.38 8.38 0.40
N ILE A 51 -2.09 8.10 0.19
CA ILE A 51 -1.16 9.09 -0.39
C ILE A 51 -1.24 9.19 -1.93
N GLY A 52 -2.04 8.34 -2.58
CA GLY A 52 -2.17 8.30 -4.03
C GLY A 52 -0.92 7.78 -4.76
N ASN A 53 -0.28 6.75 -4.21
CA ASN A 53 0.84 6.06 -4.86
C ASN A 53 0.34 4.94 -5.78
N SER A 54 0.06 5.27 -7.04
CA SER A 54 -0.33 4.35 -8.10
C SER A 54 0.82 3.58 -8.74
N ASN A 55 2.05 3.65 -8.20
CA ASN A 55 3.24 2.99 -8.77
C ASN A 55 3.85 1.88 -7.88
N MET A 56 3.16 1.44 -6.82
CA MET A 56 3.63 0.35 -5.94
C MET A 56 3.49 -1.05 -6.56
N HIS A 57 4.46 -1.42 -7.40
CA HIS A 57 4.51 -2.68 -8.16
C HIS A 57 5.37 -3.77 -7.49
N LEU A 58 5.51 -4.95 -8.08
CA LEU A 58 6.17 -6.10 -7.44
C LEU A 58 7.61 -5.80 -6.95
N LYS A 59 8.37 -4.96 -7.65
CA LYS A 59 9.74 -4.61 -7.23
C LYS A 59 9.82 -3.64 -6.03
N ASN A 60 8.69 -3.05 -5.60
CA ASN A 60 8.63 -2.15 -4.44
C ASN A 60 8.36 -2.88 -3.12
N PHE A 61 8.29 -4.21 -3.17
CA PHE A 61 8.19 -5.05 -1.99
C PHE A 61 9.35 -6.04 -2.04
N SER A 62 10.00 -6.24 -0.91
CA SER A 62 11.12 -7.17 -0.79
C SER A 62 11.09 -7.90 0.55
N LEU A 63 11.60 -9.12 0.57
CA LEU A 63 12.01 -9.78 1.79
C LEU A 63 13.51 -9.60 2.01
N VAL A 64 13.89 -9.37 3.27
CA VAL A 64 15.27 -9.24 3.70
C VAL A 64 15.57 -10.33 4.72
N GLU A 65 16.78 -10.87 4.68
CA GLU A 65 17.21 -11.88 5.63
C GLU A 65 17.38 -11.26 7.03
N SER A 66 16.92 -11.99 8.04
CA SER A 66 17.10 -11.70 9.46
C SER A 66 17.65 -12.94 10.16
N GLU A 67 18.02 -12.81 11.44
CA GLU A 67 18.47 -13.95 12.27
C GLU A 67 17.47 -15.12 12.32
N LYS A 68 16.17 -14.85 12.12
CA LYS A 68 15.10 -15.85 12.20
C LYS A 68 14.57 -16.30 10.84
N GLY A 69 15.21 -15.86 9.75
CA GLY A 69 14.77 -16.09 8.38
C GLY A 69 14.34 -14.80 7.68
N TYR A 70 13.73 -14.94 6.50
CA TYR A 70 13.31 -13.80 5.70
C TYR A 70 12.10 -13.08 6.30
N VAL A 71 12.13 -11.75 6.31
CA VAL A 71 11.05 -10.89 6.78
C VAL A 71 10.78 -9.75 5.80
N LEU A 72 9.58 -9.18 5.84
CA LEU A 72 9.24 -8.02 5.01
C LEU A 72 10.17 -6.85 5.33
N SER A 73 10.86 -6.36 4.30
CA SER A 73 11.73 -5.18 4.42
C SER A 73 10.95 -3.93 4.83
N LYS A 74 11.65 -2.90 5.34
CA LYS A 74 11.06 -1.57 5.53
C LYS A 74 10.47 -1.05 4.22
N ALA A 75 9.42 -0.24 4.30
CA ALA A 75 8.83 0.36 3.10
C ALA A 75 9.81 1.33 2.42
N TYR A 76 9.80 1.34 1.09
CA TYR A 76 10.60 2.22 0.25
C TYR A 76 9.82 2.58 -1.02
N ASP A 77 10.30 3.58 -1.77
CA ASP A 77 9.68 4.05 -3.02
C ASP A 77 8.20 4.49 -2.85
N LEU A 78 7.92 5.16 -1.73
CA LEU A 78 6.62 5.74 -1.42
C LEU A 78 6.53 7.14 -2.07
N LEU A 79 5.83 7.22 -3.21
CA LEU A 79 5.75 8.41 -4.06
C LEU A 79 4.33 8.96 -4.11
N LEU A 80 4.18 10.28 -4.23
CA LEU A 80 2.88 10.96 -4.38
C LEU A 80 2.44 10.98 -5.85
N VAL A 81 2.30 9.81 -6.47
CA VAL A 81 2.17 9.67 -7.93
C VAL A 81 0.97 10.44 -8.50
N ASN A 82 -0.23 10.28 -7.92
CA ASN A 82 -1.42 10.98 -8.38
C ASN A 82 -1.34 12.52 -8.14
N LEU A 83 -0.46 12.99 -7.26
CA LEU A 83 -0.18 14.42 -7.08
C LEU A 83 0.70 14.94 -8.22
N VAL A 84 1.81 14.27 -8.52
CA VAL A 84 2.79 14.74 -9.52
C VAL A 84 2.39 14.41 -10.96
N MET A 85 1.57 13.38 -11.18
CA MET A 85 1.03 12.97 -12.48
C MET A 85 -0.50 12.90 -12.44
N PRO A 86 -1.22 14.03 -12.52
CA PRO A 86 -2.69 14.06 -12.42
C PRO A 86 -3.41 13.38 -13.60
N SER A 87 -2.70 13.12 -14.70
CA SER A 87 -3.20 12.34 -15.84
C SER A 87 -3.32 10.86 -15.53
N ASP A 88 -2.55 10.35 -14.56
CA ASP A 88 -2.70 8.99 -14.06
C ASP A 88 -3.99 8.90 -13.23
N LYS A 89 -4.90 8.02 -13.67
CA LYS A 89 -6.20 7.78 -13.04
C LYS A 89 -6.22 6.51 -12.21
N GLU A 90 -5.15 5.73 -12.23
CA GLU A 90 -5.02 4.53 -11.42
C GLU A 90 -4.84 4.89 -9.96
N GLU A 91 -5.39 4.06 -9.07
CA GLU A 91 -5.27 4.20 -7.62
C GLU A 91 -4.24 3.21 -7.07
N PHE A 92 -3.98 2.12 -7.79
CA PHE A 92 -2.96 1.11 -7.51
C PHE A 92 -2.20 0.66 -8.75
N ALA A 93 -0.94 0.28 -8.58
CA ALA A 93 -0.12 -0.29 -9.66
C ALA A 93 -0.49 -1.74 -9.98
N LEU A 94 -0.83 -2.52 -8.95
CA LEU A 94 -1.24 -3.92 -9.03
C LEU A 94 -2.73 -4.02 -8.69
N THR A 95 -3.38 -5.09 -9.15
CA THR A 95 -4.80 -5.26 -8.83
C THR A 95 -5.00 -5.62 -7.35
N MET A 96 -6.10 -5.12 -6.78
CA MET A 96 -6.73 -5.64 -5.57
C MET A 96 -8.16 -6.03 -5.94
N ASN A 97 -8.56 -7.27 -5.68
CA ASN A 97 -9.84 -7.83 -6.10
C ASN A 97 -10.12 -7.61 -7.60
N GLY A 98 -9.07 -7.73 -8.42
CA GLY A 98 -9.14 -7.53 -9.88
C GLY A 98 -9.24 -6.07 -10.33
N LYS A 99 -9.11 -5.09 -9.43
CA LYS A 99 -9.27 -3.66 -9.74
C LYS A 99 -8.00 -2.87 -9.43
N LYS A 100 -7.79 -1.79 -10.19
CA LYS A 100 -6.77 -0.76 -9.91
C LYS A 100 -7.38 0.64 -9.70
N THR A 101 -8.63 0.82 -10.13
CA THR A 101 -9.46 2.00 -9.90
C THR A 101 -10.72 1.66 -9.12
N HIS A 102 -11.41 2.69 -8.63
CA HIS A 102 -12.66 2.58 -7.87
C HIS A 102 -12.53 1.64 -6.66
N ILE A 103 -11.36 1.63 -6.04
CA ILE A 103 -11.09 0.94 -4.78
C ILE A 103 -11.98 1.55 -3.70
N ARG A 104 -12.56 0.70 -2.88
CA ARG A 104 -13.45 1.05 -1.76
C ARG A 104 -13.00 0.32 -0.51
N LYS A 105 -13.45 0.80 0.66
CA LYS A 105 -13.23 0.11 1.95
C LYS A 105 -13.50 -1.39 1.89
N LYS A 106 -14.57 -1.82 1.20
CA LYS A 106 -14.91 -3.25 1.06
C LYS A 106 -13.80 -4.07 0.40
N ASP A 107 -13.04 -3.50 -0.53
CA ASP A 107 -11.97 -4.21 -1.23
C ASP A 107 -10.84 -4.56 -0.26
N PHE A 108 -10.50 -3.63 0.65
CA PHE A 108 -9.57 -3.88 1.76
C PHE A 108 -10.09 -4.94 2.74
N LEU A 109 -11.39 -4.90 3.08
CA LEU A 109 -11.98 -5.90 3.99
C LEU A 109 -11.99 -7.31 3.38
N VAL A 110 -12.25 -7.42 2.07
CA VAL A 110 -12.19 -8.70 1.34
C VAL A 110 -10.76 -9.23 1.33
N PHE A 111 -9.78 -8.39 1.00
CA PHE A 111 -8.37 -8.77 1.03
C PHE A 111 -7.95 -9.24 2.43
N ALA A 112 -8.27 -8.46 3.47
CA ALA A 112 -7.92 -8.79 4.83
C ALA A 112 -8.52 -10.13 5.28
N LYS A 113 -9.76 -10.41 4.88
CA LYS A 113 -10.42 -11.70 5.13
C LYS A 113 -9.75 -12.85 4.39
N GLU A 114 -9.36 -12.68 3.13
CA GLU A 114 -8.67 -13.72 2.33
C GLU A 114 -7.33 -14.13 2.95
N PHE A 115 -6.62 -13.19 3.58
CA PHE A 115 -5.32 -13.44 4.19
C PHE A 115 -5.35 -13.55 5.72
N ASP A 116 -6.52 -13.88 6.28
CA ASP A 116 -6.72 -14.22 7.68
C ASP A 116 -6.33 -13.11 8.67
N ILE A 117 -6.39 -11.84 8.26
CA ILE A 117 -6.22 -10.69 9.16
C ILE A 117 -7.51 -10.53 9.98
N PRO A 118 -7.46 -10.61 11.33
CA PRO A 118 -8.65 -10.50 12.16
C PRO A 118 -9.40 -9.20 11.89
N ILE A 119 -10.73 -9.27 11.78
CA ILE A 119 -11.57 -8.09 11.44
C ILE A 119 -11.35 -6.91 12.39
N ALA A 120 -11.16 -7.17 13.68
CA ALA A 120 -10.86 -6.15 14.67
C ALA A 120 -9.51 -5.46 14.41
N ALA A 121 -8.48 -6.21 14.00
CA ALA A 121 -7.18 -5.66 13.63
C ALA A 121 -7.29 -4.83 12.34
N THR A 122 -7.97 -5.36 11.32
CA THR A 122 -8.25 -4.66 10.05
C THR A 122 -8.95 -3.32 10.28
N GLN A 123 -10.04 -3.32 11.07
CA GLN A 123 -10.79 -2.12 11.41
C GLN A 123 -9.93 -1.13 12.20
N LYS A 124 -9.15 -1.61 13.17
CA LYS A 124 -8.24 -0.77 13.95
C LYS A 124 -7.18 -0.11 13.08
N MET A 125 -6.59 -0.82 12.13
CA MET A 125 -5.57 -0.28 11.23
C MET A 125 -6.14 0.79 10.29
N ILE A 126 -7.34 0.57 9.73
CA ILE A 126 -8.04 1.58 8.93
C ILE A 126 -8.41 2.79 9.81
N SER A 127 -8.97 2.55 10.99
CA SER A 127 -9.36 3.61 11.93
C SER A 127 -8.17 4.45 12.39
N ASN A 128 -7.01 3.83 12.66
CA ASN A 128 -5.78 4.55 12.99
C ASN A 128 -5.37 5.50 11.85
N MET A 129 -5.49 5.06 10.59
CA MET A 129 -5.21 5.93 9.44
C MET A 129 -6.17 7.10 9.37
N LEU A 130 -7.47 6.88 9.61
CA LEU A 130 -8.49 7.93 9.62
C LEU A 130 -8.30 8.94 10.76
N SER A 131 -7.95 8.46 11.95
CA SER A 131 -7.84 9.27 13.18
C SER A 131 -6.69 10.29 13.18
N ARG A 132 -5.76 10.18 12.22
CA ARG A 132 -4.58 11.03 12.10
C ARG A 132 -4.69 12.05 10.97
N LYS A 133 -5.90 12.24 10.43
CA LYS A 133 -6.14 13.14 9.30
C LYS A 133 -5.56 14.54 9.54
N GLU A 134 -5.81 15.11 10.71
CA GLU A 134 -5.33 16.44 11.08
C GLU A 134 -3.80 16.48 11.15
N GLU A 135 -3.17 15.46 11.75
CA GLU A 135 -1.71 15.32 11.81
C GLU A 135 -1.10 15.29 10.40
N TYR A 136 -1.69 14.51 9.48
CA TYR A 136 -1.22 14.47 8.09
C TYR A 136 -1.37 15.81 7.38
N ILE A 137 -2.47 16.52 7.61
CA ILE A 137 -2.69 17.86 7.02
C ILE A 137 -1.63 18.84 7.51
N GLU A 138 -1.29 18.84 8.80
CA GLU A 138 -0.23 19.68 9.34
C GLU A 138 1.14 19.30 8.75
N MET A 139 1.47 18.01 8.65
CA MET A 139 2.69 17.56 7.96
C MET A 139 2.77 18.05 6.51
N ILE A 140 1.65 18.05 5.78
CA ILE A 140 1.61 18.57 4.41
C ILE A 140 1.83 20.08 4.39
N LYS A 141 1.22 20.83 5.30
CA LYS A 141 1.41 22.28 5.42
C LYS A 141 2.86 22.65 5.75
N ASP A 142 3.53 21.86 6.57
CA ASP A 142 4.92 22.06 6.98
C ASP A 142 5.95 21.55 5.95
N SER A 143 5.51 20.81 4.93
CA SER A 143 6.39 20.27 3.89
C SER A 143 6.99 21.34 2.97
N PHE A 144 7.96 20.96 2.15
CA PHE A 144 8.56 21.81 1.12
C PHE A 144 7.75 21.90 -0.19
N LEU A 145 6.55 21.30 -0.24
CA LEU A 145 5.71 21.34 -1.43
C LEU A 145 5.28 22.79 -1.75
N PRO A 146 5.16 23.16 -3.05
CA PRO A 146 4.51 24.39 -3.47
C PRO A 146 3.11 24.53 -2.87
N LEU A 147 2.65 25.77 -2.65
CA LEU A 147 1.36 26.03 -1.98
C LEU A 147 0.16 25.41 -2.72
N ASP A 148 0.20 25.37 -4.06
CA ASP A 148 -0.81 24.73 -4.90
C ASP A 148 -0.78 23.20 -4.76
N GLU A 149 0.41 22.59 -4.73
CA GLU A 149 0.57 21.16 -4.49
C GLU A 149 0.13 20.75 -3.09
N LYS A 150 0.42 21.55 -2.05
CA LYS A 150 -0.10 21.33 -0.69
C LYS A 150 -1.62 21.27 -0.67
N LYS A 151 -2.30 22.24 -1.32
CA LYS A 151 -3.77 22.27 -1.42
C LYS A 151 -4.31 21.03 -2.11
N ARG A 152 -3.74 20.68 -3.27
CA ARG A 152 -4.13 19.50 -4.05
C ARG A 152 -3.89 18.20 -3.29
N PHE A 153 -2.80 18.11 -2.52
CA PHE A 153 -2.51 16.92 -1.73
C PHE A 153 -3.48 16.78 -0.56
N ILE A 154 -3.80 17.86 0.15
CA ILE A 154 -4.82 17.86 1.21
C ILE A 154 -6.19 17.42 0.65
N GLU A 155 -6.56 17.88 -0.54
CA GLU A 155 -7.79 17.47 -1.22
C GLU A 155 -7.78 15.98 -1.56
N LEU A 156 -6.72 15.50 -2.23
CA LEU A 156 -6.53 14.09 -2.57
C LEU A 156 -6.61 13.20 -1.32
N LEU A 157 -5.82 13.53 -0.29
CA LEU A 157 -5.79 12.81 0.98
C LEU A 157 -7.19 12.75 1.60
N SER A 158 -7.90 13.88 1.64
CA SER A 158 -9.26 13.96 2.22
C SER A 158 -10.27 13.09 1.46
N VAL A 159 -10.18 13.06 0.12
CA VAL A 159 -11.01 12.20 -0.72
C VAL A 159 -10.70 10.72 -0.45
N ARG A 160 -9.41 10.35 -0.38
CA ARG A 160 -9.00 8.96 -0.12
C ARG A 160 -9.40 8.47 1.26
N LEU A 161 -9.24 9.30 2.29
CA LEU A 161 -9.66 8.96 3.65
C LEU A 161 -11.18 8.75 3.72
N ARG A 162 -11.98 9.60 3.06
CA ARG A 162 -13.45 9.43 3.02
C ARG A 162 -13.89 8.09 2.39
N VAL A 163 -13.12 7.56 1.45
CA VAL A 163 -13.40 6.24 0.84
C VAL A 163 -13.23 5.09 1.85
N LEU A 164 -12.48 5.31 2.93
CA LEU A 164 -12.18 4.33 3.98
C LEU A 164 -13.07 4.49 5.24
N GLU A 165 -13.84 5.57 5.35
CA GLU A 165 -14.87 5.77 6.37
C GLU A 165 -15.99 4.72 6.25
#